data_AF-A0A0P0CWZ2-F1
#
_entry.id   AF-A0A0P0CWZ2-F1
#
_cell.length_a   1.000
_cell.length_b   1.000
_cell.length_c   1.000
_cell.angle_alpha   90.00
_cell.angle_beta   90.00
_cell.angle_gamma   90.00
#
_symmetry.space_group_name_H-M   'P 1'
#
loop_
_entity.id
_entity.type
_entity.pdbx_description
1 polymer ?
#
loop_
_entity_poly.entity_id
_entity_poly.type
_entity_poly.pdbx_seq_one_letter_code
_entity_poly.pdbx_strand_id
1 'polypeptide(L)'
;MDFNFAEHHYFPLADRTFQNIVRRDIGKIAEASGFSEAEVGRVSIVVTEMATNLVKHAQSKGGELLVKPICLENGETCGIELICLDNGPGMSDPQRMMEDGVSTFGSMGQGLGAIKRQSDFFDIYSQRGLGTAILCRIYRKGKAPKSAARSEQRFQMGAVLVPKPGEKVSGDGWGLRLSHQGAYLMVLDGLGHGEYAHEAATTALQAFRQQPKQTPSEMLRGVHAAIKRTRGAVGAIAHWNAEAGTLLFCGIGNIAGRLIMPDKPKSLLSYNGTLGMSVPTTINDQHLTWERGNTMILHSDGLKSRWDLGKYPELTRHDPTLIAAVLYKDNTRTTDDTLVVVVRATE
;
A
#
# COMPACT_ATOMS: atom_id res chain seq x y z
N MET A 1 -1.62 -4.86 12.35
CA MET A 1 -1.63 -3.71 11.45
C MET A 1 -0.19 -3.26 11.27
N ASP A 2 0.21 -2.88 10.06
CA ASP A 2 1.52 -2.30 9.79
C ASP A 2 1.48 -0.79 10.04
N PHE A 3 2.38 -0.30 10.89
CA PHE A 3 2.57 1.13 11.17
C PHE A 3 3.81 1.71 10.47
N ASN A 4 4.38 0.98 9.52
CA ASN A 4 5.40 1.52 8.64
C ASN A 4 4.77 2.31 7.49
N PHE A 5 4.83 3.65 7.61
CA PHE A 5 4.32 4.58 6.60
C PHE A 5 5.36 4.97 5.54
N ALA A 6 6.57 4.40 5.59
CA ALA A 6 7.63 4.67 4.61
C ALA A 6 7.33 4.04 3.24
N GLU A 7 8.09 4.49 2.25
CA GLU A 7 8.11 3.94 0.90
C GLU A 7 8.60 2.50 0.84
N HIS A 8 8.22 1.81 -0.23
CA HIS A 8 8.74 0.49 -0.55
C HIS A 8 10.09 0.62 -1.24
N HIS A 9 11.01 -0.29 -0.91
CA HIS A 9 12.18 -0.55 -1.73
C HIS A 9 11.73 -1.21 -3.04
N TYR A 10 12.04 -0.54 -4.14
CA TYR A 10 11.68 -0.92 -5.50
C TYR A 10 12.78 -1.74 -6.17
N PHE A 11 12.47 -2.95 -6.63
CA PHE A 11 13.41 -3.82 -7.34
C PHE A 11 12.83 -4.24 -8.70
N PRO A 12 13.26 -3.60 -9.81
CA PRO A 12 12.85 -4.02 -11.13
C PRO A 12 13.58 -5.32 -11.51
N LEU A 13 12.85 -6.28 -12.07
CA LEU A 13 13.40 -7.56 -12.53
C LEU A 13 13.13 -7.73 -14.02
N ALA A 14 14.07 -7.25 -14.84
CA ALA A 14 14.03 -7.39 -16.29
C ALA A 14 14.56 -8.75 -16.77
N ASP A 15 15.59 -9.30 -16.11
CA ASP A 15 16.22 -10.56 -16.49
C ASP A 15 16.89 -11.30 -15.31
N ARG A 16 17.44 -12.49 -15.60
CA ARG A 16 18.06 -13.39 -14.62
C ARG A 16 19.27 -12.81 -13.90
N THR A 17 19.99 -11.89 -14.53
CA THR A 17 21.26 -11.35 -14.02
C THR A 17 21.05 -10.58 -12.72
N PHE A 18 19.87 -9.97 -12.54
CA PHE A 18 19.53 -9.19 -11.36
C PHE A 18 19.07 -10.02 -10.16
N GLN A 19 18.70 -11.30 -10.35
CA GLN A 19 18.14 -12.14 -9.28
C GLN A 19 19.05 -12.23 -8.05
N ASN A 20 20.37 -12.42 -8.26
CA ASN A 20 21.33 -12.52 -7.16
C ASN A 20 21.51 -11.19 -6.42
N ILE A 21 21.45 -10.06 -7.13
CA ILE A 21 21.55 -8.71 -6.55
C ILE A 21 20.32 -8.44 -5.70
N VAL A 22 19.12 -8.66 -6.27
CA VAL A 22 17.85 -8.46 -5.58
C VAL A 22 17.76 -9.33 -4.32
N ARG A 23 18.11 -10.63 -4.40
CA ARG A 23 18.16 -11.51 -3.24
C ARG A 23 19.07 -10.99 -2.15
N ARG A 24 20.30 -10.59 -2.51
CA ARG A 24 21.28 -10.07 -1.55
C ARG A 24 20.79 -8.79 -0.89
N ASP A 25 20.25 -7.85 -1.66
CA ASP A 25 19.88 -6.54 -1.15
C ASP A 25 18.61 -6.63 -0.27
N ILE A 26 17.65 -7.48 -0.62
CA ILE A 26 16.51 -7.81 0.26
C ILE A 26 16.98 -8.55 1.52
N GLY A 27 17.97 -9.43 1.40
CA GLY A 27 18.61 -10.08 2.56
C GLY A 27 19.18 -9.05 3.54
N LYS A 28 19.88 -8.02 3.05
CA LYS A 28 20.37 -6.91 3.88
C LYS A 28 19.26 -6.11 4.55
N ILE A 29 18.13 -5.88 3.86
CA ILE A 29 16.95 -5.23 4.46
C ILE A 29 16.41 -6.09 5.62
N ALA A 30 16.32 -7.41 5.44
CA ALA A 30 15.88 -8.32 6.50
C ALA A 30 16.86 -8.35 7.69
N GLU A 31 18.17 -8.40 7.43
CA GLU A 31 19.21 -8.31 8.47
C GLU A 31 19.12 -7.00 9.25
N ALA A 32 19.02 -5.86 8.56
CA ALA A 32 18.84 -4.54 9.18
C ALA A 32 17.52 -4.43 9.96
N SER A 33 16.52 -5.23 9.59
CA SER A 33 15.24 -5.36 10.29
C SER A 33 15.31 -6.29 11.52
N GLY A 34 16.48 -6.82 11.87
CA GLY A 34 16.71 -7.64 13.06
C GLY A 34 16.29 -9.11 12.91
N PHE A 35 16.28 -9.63 11.68
CA PHE A 35 16.06 -11.06 11.40
C PHE A 35 17.31 -11.86 11.76
N SER A 36 17.12 -13.07 12.28
CA SER A 36 18.20 -14.04 12.45
C SER A 36 18.63 -14.65 11.11
N GLU A 37 19.82 -15.24 11.06
CA GLU A 37 20.36 -15.90 9.86
C GLU A 37 19.37 -16.92 9.24
N ALA A 38 18.73 -17.74 10.09
CA ALA A 38 17.73 -18.69 9.63
C ALA A 38 16.49 -18.01 9.00
N GLU A 39 16.07 -16.87 9.54
CA GLU A 39 14.94 -16.11 9.00
C GLU A 39 15.30 -15.38 7.70
N VAL A 40 16.51 -14.84 7.60
CA VAL A 40 17.06 -14.30 6.34
C VAL A 40 17.14 -15.39 5.28
N GLY A 41 17.47 -16.63 5.66
CA GLY A 41 17.37 -17.81 4.81
C GLY A 41 15.96 -18.04 4.26
N ARG A 42 14.92 -17.94 5.11
CA ARG A 42 13.51 -18.04 4.66
C ARG A 42 13.15 -16.94 3.66
N VAL A 43 13.51 -15.69 3.96
CA VAL A 43 13.30 -14.54 3.05
C VAL A 43 13.99 -14.80 1.71
N SER A 44 15.23 -15.31 1.73
CA SER A 44 16.01 -15.59 0.52
C SER A 44 15.38 -16.66 -0.37
N ILE A 45 14.75 -17.69 0.21
CA ILE A 45 14.01 -18.70 -0.55
C ILE A 45 12.80 -18.04 -1.24
N VAL A 46 11.99 -17.28 -0.49
CA VAL A 46 10.82 -16.59 -1.05
C VAL A 46 11.19 -15.67 -2.21
N VAL A 47 12.21 -14.83 -2.02
CA VAL A 47 12.69 -13.90 -3.06
C VAL A 47 13.22 -14.65 -4.28
N THR A 48 13.93 -15.77 -4.09
CA THR A 48 14.45 -16.56 -5.21
C THR A 48 13.32 -17.15 -6.05
N GLU A 49 12.28 -17.67 -5.42
CA GLU A 49 11.11 -18.20 -6.13
C GLU A 49 10.30 -17.10 -6.81
N MET A 50 10.06 -15.97 -6.15
CA MET A 50 9.40 -14.81 -6.75
C MET A 50 10.17 -14.29 -7.98
N ALA A 51 11.48 -14.07 -7.85
CA ALA A 51 12.32 -13.58 -8.93
C ALA A 51 12.45 -14.59 -10.08
N THR A 52 12.44 -15.89 -9.77
CA THR A 52 12.42 -16.96 -10.78
C THR A 52 11.10 -16.97 -11.54
N ASN A 53 9.97 -16.81 -10.85
CA ASN A 53 8.65 -16.74 -11.47
C ASN A 53 8.52 -15.51 -12.37
N LEU A 54 8.98 -14.34 -11.92
CA LEU A 54 9.00 -13.12 -12.72
C LEU A 54 9.77 -13.33 -14.03
N VAL A 55 10.99 -13.83 -13.95
CA VAL A 55 11.80 -14.06 -15.16
C VAL A 55 11.17 -15.10 -16.09
N LYS A 56 10.59 -16.17 -15.56
CA LYS A 56 10.02 -17.25 -16.38
C LYS A 56 8.69 -16.86 -17.04
N HIS A 57 7.85 -16.09 -16.34
CA HIS A 57 6.46 -15.87 -16.73
C HIS A 57 6.16 -14.45 -17.20
N ALA A 58 6.90 -13.45 -16.72
CA ALA A 58 6.70 -12.07 -17.15
C ALA A 58 7.18 -11.80 -18.58
N GLN A 59 8.03 -12.69 -19.12
CA GLN A 59 8.59 -12.59 -20.49
C GLN A 59 9.11 -11.17 -20.78
N SER A 60 8.73 -10.57 -21.91
CA SER A 60 9.12 -9.20 -22.29
C SER A 60 8.37 -8.10 -21.57
N LYS A 61 7.34 -8.43 -20.77
CA LYS A 61 6.54 -7.44 -20.02
C LYS A 61 7.15 -7.10 -18.66
N GLY A 62 8.09 -7.93 -18.18
CA GLY A 62 8.81 -7.72 -16.93
C GLY A 62 7.92 -7.68 -15.70
N GLY A 63 8.53 -7.39 -14.56
CA GLY A 63 7.83 -7.20 -13.31
C GLY A 63 8.80 -6.72 -12.24
N GLU A 64 8.30 -6.65 -11.02
CA GLU A 64 8.98 -5.95 -9.94
C GLU A 64 8.66 -6.57 -8.59
N LEU A 65 9.60 -6.38 -7.67
CA LEU A 65 9.39 -6.64 -6.25
C LEU A 65 9.34 -5.33 -5.50
N LEU A 66 8.35 -5.18 -4.64
CA LEU A 66 8.27 -4.12 -3.65
C LEU A 66 8.51 -4.73 -2.27
N VAL A 67 9.41 -4.14 -1.50
CA VAL A 67 9.80 -4.66 -0.19
C VAL A 67 9.75 -3.57 0.85
N LYS A 68 9.15 -3.87 2.00
CA LYS A 68 9.08 -2.91 3.10
C LYS A 68 9.12 -3.62 4.46
N PRO A 69 9.88 -3.14 5.44
CA PRO A 69 9.78 -3.62 6.82
C PRO A 69 8.36 -3.41 7.37
N ILE A 70 7.90 -4.29 8.25
CA ILE A 70 6.63 -4.15 8.96
C ILE A 70 6.93 -3.67 10.37
N CYS A 71 6.24 -2.61 10.79
CA CYS A 71 6.45 -2.02 12.12
C CYS A 71 5.20 -2.14 13.00
N LEU A 72 5.43 -2.34 14.30
CA LEU A 72 4.42 -2.17 15.34
C LEU A 72 4.16 -0.67 15.60
N GLU A 73 3.11 -0.35 16.34
CA GLU A 73 2.74 1.04 16.67
C GLU A 73 3.84 1.81 17.39
N ASN A 74 4.66 1.13 18.20
CA ASN A 74 5.81 1.71 18.89
C ASN A 74 7.04 1.92 17.97
N GLY A 75 6.92 1.63 16.67
CA GLY A 75 7.99 1.72 15.69
C GLY A 75 8.93 0.51 15.63
N GLU A 76 8.76 -0.51 16.49
CA GLU A 76 9.60 -1.70 16.45
C GLU A 76 9.32 -2.51 15.18
N THR A 77 10.38 -2.83 14.41
CA THR A 77 10.28 -3.73 13.27
C THR A 77 10.00 -5.16 13.73
N CYS A 78 8.91 -5.73 13.21
CA CYS A 78 8.41 -7.05 13.58
C CYS A 78 8.39 -8.05 12.41
N GLY A 79 8.53 -7.58 11.18
CA GLY A 79 8.53 -8.43 9.99
C GLY A 79 8.98 -7.71 8.73
N ILE A 80 8.80 -8.36 7.60
CA ILE A 80 9.05 -7.84 6.26
C ILE A 80 7.89 -8.22 5.35
N GLU A 81 7.44 -7.26 4.56
CA GLU A 81 6.44 -7.42 3.51
C GLU A 81 7.14 -7.49 2.15
N LEU A 82 6.76 -8.49 1.36
CA LEU A 82 7.25 -8.75 0.02
C LEU A 82 6.05 -8.79 -0.93
N ILE A 83 6.06 -7.90 -1.91
CA ILE A 83 5.04 -7.83 -2.96
C ILE A 83 5.72 -8.15 -4.28
N CYS A 84 5.22 -9.16 -4.99
CA CYS A 84 5.69 -9.53 -6.32
C CYS A 84 4.63 -9.21 -7.36
N LEU A 85 4.99 -8.38 -8.34
CA LEU A 85 4.10 -7.86 -9.37
C LEU A 85 4.56 -8.34 -10.74
N ASP A 86 3.87 -9.33 -11.27
CA ASP A 86 4.09 -9.96 -12.56
C ASP A 86 3.13 -9.41 -13.61
N ASN A 87 3.67 -8.89 -14.72
CA ASN A 87 2.89 -8.43 -15.87
C ASN A 87 2.70 -9.50 -16.96
N GLY A 88 3.02 -10.75 -16.65
CA GLY A 88 2.84 -11.91 -17.51
C GLY A 88 1.37 -12.23 -17.86
N PRO A 89 1.10 -13.44 -18.39
CA PRO A 89 -0.23 -13.79 -18.89
C PRO A 89 -1.28 -13.97 -17.78
N GLY A 90 -0.88 -14.15 -16.53
CA GLY A 90 -1.77 -14.45 -15.41
C GLY A 90 -2.37 -15.86 -15.46
N MET A 91 -3.10 -16.22 -14.41
CA MET A 91 -3.70 -17.54 -14.19
C MET A 91 -5.22 -17.43 -14.09
N SER A 92 -5.94 -18.50 -14.45
CA SER A 92 -7.40 -18.58 -14.28
C SER A 92 -7.81 -19.21 -12.95
N ASP A 93 -6.96 -20.06 -12.37
CA ASP A 93 -7.22 -20.73 -11.10
C ASP A 93 -5.91 -20.82 -10.31
N PRO A 94 -5.57 -19.77 -9.54
CA PRO A 94 -4.37 -19.75 -8.72
C PRO A 94 -4.39 -20.79 -7.61
N GLN A 95 -5.59 -21.14 -7.11
CA GLN A 95 -5.74 -22.11 -6.02
C GLN A 95 -5.31 -23.50 -6.45
N ARG A 96 -5.74 -23.93 -7.65
CA ARG A 96 -5.29 -25.19 -8.23
C ARG A 96 -3.79 -25.24 -8.52
N MET A 97 -3.17 -24.10 -8.82
CA MET A 97 -1.71 -24.02 -9.04
C MET A 97 -0.90 -24.06 -7.73
N MET A 98 -1.55 -23.90 -6.58
CA MET A 98 -0.95 -24.08 -5.26
C MET A 98 -1.02 -25.52 -4.74
N GLU A 99 -1.85 -26.38 -5.34
CA GLU A 99 -1.88 -27.81 -5.03
C GLU A 99 -0.63 -28.48 -5.62
N ASP A 100 0.22 -29.02 -4.74
CA ASP A 100 1.48 -29.67 -5.14
C ASP A 100 1.22 -30.69 -6.27
N GLY A 101 1.79 -30.46 -7.46
CA GLY A 101 1.77 -31.41 -8.58
C GLY A 101 0.99 -31.01 -9.84
N VAL A 102 0.22 -29.91 -9.84
CA VAL A 102 -0.45 -29.41 -11.05
C VAL A 102 0.39 -28.32 -11.71
N SER A 103 1.16 -28.66 -12.75
CA SER A 103 1.94 -27.68 -13.53
C SER A 103 1.41 -27.55 -14.96
N THR A 104 1.11 -26.33 -15.41
CA THR A 104 1.08 -26.00 -16.83
C THR A 104 2.49 -25.61 -17.28
N PHE A 105 3.13 -26.47 -18.09
CA PHE A 105 4.43 -26.30 -18.75
C PHE A 105 5.67 -26.07 -17.87
N GLY A 106 6.44 -27.15 -17.65
CA GLY A 106 7.91 -27.09 -17.73
C GLY A 106 8.73 -26.68 -16.51
N SER A 107 8.14 -26.21 -15.41
CA SER A 107 8.83 -26.24 -14.11
C SER A 107 7.85 -26.41 -12.96
N MET A 108 8.17 -27.33 -12.06
CA MET A 108 7.35 -27.83 -10.97
C MET A 108 6.53 -26.72 -10.28
N GLY A 109 5.24 -26.96 -10.01
CA GLY A 109 4.38 -26.12 -9.16
C GLY A 109 4.84 -25.95 -7.69
N GLN A 110 6.12 -26.22 -7.42
CA GLN A 110 6.80 -26.11 -6.13
C GLN A 110 7.09 -24.66 -5.74
N GLY A 111 7.26 -23.74 -6.69
CA GLY A 111 7.67 -22.36 -6.39
C GLY A 111 6.64 -21.58 -5.58
N LEU A 112 5.37 -21.57 -6.01
CA LEU A 112 4.28 -20.94 -5.24
C LEU A 112 4.04 -21.64 -3.90
N GLY A 113 4.11 -22.98 -3.88
CA GLY A 113 4.02 -23.75 -2.65
C GLY A 113 5.15 -23.43 -1.66
N ALA A 114 6.39 -23.26 -2.14
CA ALA A 114 7.53 -22.87 -1.33
C ALA A 114 7.37 -21.45 -0.77
N ILE A 115 6.93 -20.48 -1.59
CA ILE A 115 6.64 -19.12 -1.13
C ILE A 115 5.64 -19.14 0.02
N LYS A 116 4.52 -19.86 -0.16
CA LYS A 116 3.47 -19.98 0.87
C LYS A 116 3.99 -20.68 2.13
N ARG A 117 4.75 -21.76 2.01
CA ARG A 117 5.29 -22.52 3.16
C ARG A 117 6.32 -21.74 3.98
N GLN A 118 7.09 -20.87 3.34
CA GLN A 118 8.12 -20.06 4.01
C GLN A 118 7.57 -18.74 4.56
N SER A 119 6.34 -18.37 4.21
CA SER A 119 5.69 -17.13 4.65
C SER A 119 4.73 -17.38 5.81
N ASP A 120 4.66 -16.44 6.74
CA ASP A 120 3.68 -16.47 7.84
C ASP A 120 2.31 -15.97 7.37
N PHE A 121 2.28 -15.12 6.33
CA PHE A 121 1.09 -14.70 5.61
C PHE A 121 1.34 -14.76 4.11
N PHE A 122 0.34 -15.23 3.35
CA PHE A 122 0.40 -15.35 1.90
C PHE A 122 -0.96 -15.00 1.29
N ASP A 123 -0.96 -14.12 0.29
CA ASP A 123 -2.12 -13.80 -0.53
C ASP A 123 -1.71 -13.68 -2.00
N ILE A 124 -2.59 -14.08 -2.92
CA ILE A 124 -2.31 -14.10 -4.36
C ILE A 124 -3.54 -13.71 -5.15
N TYR A 125 -3.37 -12.76 -6.06
CA TYR A 125 -4.35 -12.36 -7.05
C TYR A 125 -3.77 -12.59 -8.44
N SER A 126 -4.48 -13.29 -9.31
CA SER A 126 -4.04 -13.49 -10.68
C SER A 126 -5.24 -13.52 -11.60
N GLN A 127 -5.09 -12.89 -12.77
CA GLN A 127 -6.15 -12.84 -13.77
C GLN A 127 -5.53 -12.91 -15.16
N ARG A 128 -6.14 -13.72 -16.02
CA ARG A 128 -5.71 -13.84 -17.43
C ARG A 128 -5.69 -12.48 -18.11
N GLY A 129 -4.56 -12.18 -18.75
CA GLY A 129 -4.31 -10.92 -19.46
C GLY A 129 -3.82 -9.77 -18.56
N LEU A 130 -3.96 -9.87 -17.24
CA LEU A 130 -3.53 -8.82 -16.29
C LEU A 130 -2.29 -9.22 -15.48
N GLY A 131 -1.93 -10.50 -15.45
CA GLY A 131 -0.76 -11.00 -14.73
C GLY A 131 -1.08 -11.47 -13.32
N THR A 132 -0.09 -11.40 -12.43
CA THR A 132 -0.16 -11.96 -11.07
C THR A 132 0.43 -10.99 -10.05
N ALA A 133 -0.24 -10.83 -8.92
CA ALA A 133 0.27 -10.14 -7.75
C ALA A 133 0.33 -11.12 -6.57
N ILE A 134 1.46 -11.20 -5.88
CA ILE A 134 1.66 -12.03 -4.69
C ILE A 134 2.06 -11.11 -3.55
N LEU A 135 1.41 -11.26 -2.40
CA LEU A 135 1.76 -10.61 -1.15
C LEU A 135 2.22 -11.67 -0.15
N CYS A 136 3.39 -11.46 0.45
CA CYS A 136 3.94 -12.31 1.48
C CYS A 136 4.39 -11.46 2.66
N ARG A 137 4.16 -11.96 3.88
CA ARG A 137 4.73 -11.37 5.09
C ARG A 137 5.46 -12.45 5.87
N ILE A 138 6.69 -12.13 6.27
CA ILE A 138 7.51 -12.98 7.13
C ILE A 138 7.80 -12.17 8.38
N TYR A 139 7.49 -12.72 9.55
CA TYR A 139 7.71 -12.08 10.83
C TYR A 139 8.92 -12.68 11.54
N ARG A 140 9.54 -11.84 12.37
CA ARG A 140 10.53 -12.29 13.33
C ARG A 140 9.89 -13.27 14.31
N LYS A 141 10.68 -14.22 14.82
CA LYS A 141 10.22 -15.28 15.71
C LYS A 141 9.46 -14.69 16.91
N GLY A 142 8.23 -15.16 17.10
CA GLY A 142 7.35 -14.69 18.18
C GLY A 142 6.71 -13.32 17.97
N LYS A 143 6.94 -12.66 16.82
CA LYS A 143 6.36 -11.36 16.48
C LYS A 143 5.21 -11.44 15.47
N ALA A 144 4.93 -12.63 14.93
CA ALA A 144 3.78 -12.85 14.06
C ALA A 144 2.46 -12.49 14.77
N PRO A 145 1.50 -11.85 14.08
CA PRO A 145 0.18 -11.59 14.63
C PRO A 145 -0.48 -12.91 15.05
N LYS A 146 -1.01 -12.97 16.28
CA LYS A 146 -1.80 -14.13 16.71
C LYS A 146 -3.12 -14.13 15.94
N SER A 147 -3.30 -15.11 15.05
CA SER A 147 -4.42 -15.24 14.09
C SER A 147 -5.84 -15.23 14.69
N ALA A 148 -5.97 -15.30 16.02
CA ALA A 148 -7.26 -15.38 16.73
C ALA A 148 -7.56 -14.19 17.66
N ALA A 149 -6.64 -13.23 17.82
CA ALA A 149 -7.01 -11.97 18.47
C ALA A 149 -7.76 -11.15 17.44
N ARG A 150 -9.09 -11.03 17.56
CA ARG A 150 -9.85 -9.96 16.88
C ARG A 150 -8.98 -8.71 16.96
N SER A 151 -8.58 -8.18 15.80
CA SER A 151 -7.97 -6.86 15.76
C SER A 151 -8.90 -5.96 16.55
N GLU A 152 -8.43 -5.35 17.63
CA GLU A 152 -9.24 -4.39 18.40
C GLU A 152 -9.74 -3.26 17.48
N GLN A 153 -9.02 -3.05 16.37
CA GLN A 153 -9.41 -2.21 15.26
C GLN A 153 -10.41 -2.93 14.36
N ARG A 154 -11.62 -2.37 14.22
CA ARG A 154 -12.69 -2.82 13.31
C ARG A 154 -12.44 -2.48 11.83
N PHE A 155 -11.18 -2.39 11.43
CA PHE A 155 -10.77 -2.15 10.06
C PHE A 155 -9.45 -2.83 9.74
N GLN A 156 -9.26 -3.11 8.45
CA GLN A 156 -7.99 -3.49 7.86
C GLN A 156 -7.48 -2.37 6.97
N MET A 157 -6.16 -2.30 6.79
CA MET A 157 -5.57 -1.34 5.87
C MET A 157 -4.29 -1.88 5.25
N GLY A 158 -3.94 -1.29 4.11
CA GLY A 158 -2.72 -1.58 3.38
C GLY A 158 -2.41 -0.44 2.42
N ALA A 159 -1.14 -0.31 2.06
CA ALA A 159 -0.72 0.76 1.18
C ALA A 159 0.47 0.33 0.33
N VAL A 160 0.56 0.92 -0.87
CA VAL A 160 1.75 0.90 -1.70
C VAL A 160 2.19 2.34 -1.90
N LEU A 161 3.45 2.62 -1.58
CA LEU A 161 4.11 3.90 -1.76
C LEU A 161 5.43 3.63 -2.46
N VAL A 162 5.60 4.15 -3.66
CA VAL A 162 6.81 3.96 -4.47
C VAL A 162 7.29 5.32 -4.97
N PRO A 163 8.56 5.70 -4.75
CA PRO A 163 9.09 6.93 -5.28
C PRO A 163 9.13 6.93 -6.81
N LYS A 164 9.08 8.12 -7.39
CA LYS A 164 9.35 8.30 -8.82
C LYS A 164 10.66 7.63 -9.22
N PRO A 165 10.74 6.91 -10.36
CA PRO A 165 11.98 6.33 -10.83
C PRO A 165 13.12 7.35 -10.92
N GLY A 166 14.24 7.04 -10.28
CA GLY A 166 15.43 7.89 -10.18
C GLY A 166 15.50 8.74 -8.91
N GLU A 167 14.40 8.88 -8.17
CA GLU A 167 14.38 9.53 -6.86
C GLU A 167 14.68 8.55 -5.73
N LYS A 168 15.26 9.06 -4.65
CA LYS A 168 15.56 8.27 -3.43
C LYS A 168 14.43 8.31 -2.41
N VAL A 169 13.62 9.36 -2.46
CA VAL A 169 12.55 9.64 -1.50
C VAL A 169 11.32 10.07 -2.29
N SER A 170 10.14 9.76 -1.76
CA SER A 170 8.89 10.14 -2.38
C SER A 170 8.39 11.49 -1.88
N GLY A 171 7.84 12.31 -2.78
CA GLY A 171 7.05 13.48 -2.45
C GLY A 171 5.67 13.14 -1.88
N ASP A 172 5.19 11.92 -2.11
CA ASP A 172 3.95 11.42 -1.52
C ASP A 172 4.14 11.01 -0.06
N GLY A 173 3.07 11.11 0.72
CA GLY A 173 3.09 10.73 2.13
C GLY A 173 1.73 10.31 2.66
N TRP A 174 1.75 9.43 3.67
CA TRP A 174 0.56 9.07 4.41
C TRP A 174 0.85 8.84 5.89
N GLY A 175 -0.19 8.91 6.71
CA GLY A 175 -0.06 8.67 8.14
C GLY A 175 -1.40 8.38 8.78
N LEU A 176 -1.34 7.62 9.88
CA LEU A 176 -2.52 7.23 10.65
C LEU A 176 -2.44 7.77 12.07
N ARG A 177 -3.58 8.12 12.64
CA ARG A 177 -3.75 8.33 14.09
C ARG A 177 -4.97 7.55 14.54
N LEU A 178 -4.77 6.55 15.39
CA LEU A 178 -5.88 5.77 15.94
C LEU A 178 -6.81 6.66 16.77
N SER A 179 -8.11 6.41 16.69
CA SER A 179 -9.16 7.00 17.55
C SER A 179 -9.99 5.88 18.18
N HIS A 180 -10.95 6.22 19.03
CA HIS A 180 -11.83 5.20 19.60
C HIS A 180 -12.65 4.54 18.48
N GLN A 181 -12.52 3.22 18.32
CA GLN A 181 -13.20 2.42 17.28
C GLN A 181 -12.98 2.95 15.85
N GLY A 182 -11.84 3.59 15.57
CA GLY A 182 -11.62 4.28 14.30
C GLY A 182 -10.20 4.81 14.13
N ALA A 183 -10.00 5.61 13.08
CA ALA A 183 -8.74 6.34 12.91
C ALA A 183 -8.91 7.56 12.00
N TYR A 184 -7.91 8.43 12.08
CA TYR A 184 -7.66 9.51 11.13
C TYR A 184 -6.56 9.06 10.18
N LEU A 185 -6.85 9.04 8.89
CA LEU A 185 -5.89 8.80 7.81
C LEU A 185 -5.62 10.13 7.10
N MET A 186 -4.35 10.47 6.94
CA MET A 186 -3.91 11.54 6.05
C MET A 186 -3.18 10.93 4.86
N VAL A 187 -3.47 11.44 3.66
CA VAL A 187 -2.78 11.15 2.40
C VAL A 187 -2.44 12.48 1.75
N LEU A 188 -1.24 12.63 1.21
CA LEU A 188 -0.78 13.86 0.59
C LEU A 188 0.26 13.60 -0.48
N ASP A 189 0.45 14.61 -1.31
CA ASP A 189 1.40 14.67 -2.41
C ASP A 189 2.04 16.07 -2.36
N GLY A 190 3.34 16.10 -2.03
CA GLY A 190 4.13 17.32 -1.94
C GLY A 190 4.45 17.87 -3.33
N LEU A 191 4.35 19.19 -3.52
CA LEU A 191 4.48 19.76 -4.87
C LEU A 191 5.85 19.49 -5.51
N GLY A 192 5.82 18.73 -6.61
CA GLY A 192 7.01 18.32 -7.37
C GLY A 192 7.42 16.90 -7.03
N HIS A 193 8.72 16.62 -7.02
CA HIS A 193 9.27 15.32 -6.61
C HIS A 193 10.62 15.51 -5.91
N GLY A 194 11.12 14.43 -5.30
CA GLY A 194 12.40 14.41 -4.60
C GLY A 194 12.39 15.15 -3.26
N GLU A 195 13.56 15.60 -2.80
CA GLU A 195 13.79 16.02 -1.41
C GLU A 195 12.86 17.16 -0.93
N TYR A 196 12.58 18.17 -1.76
CA TYR A 196 11.73 19.30 -1.36
C TYR A 196 10.24 18.94 -1.26
N ALA A 197 9.77 18.05 -2.14
CA ALA A 197 8.40 17.54 -2.06
C ALA A 197 8.27 16.65 -0.80
N HIS A 198 9.27 15.80 -0.57
CA HIS A 198 9.37 14.96 0.61
C HIS A 198 9.43 15.78 1.92
N GLU A 199 10.15 16.90 1.95
CA GLU A 199 10.20 17.82 3.09
C GLU A 199 8.82 18.42 3.40
N ALA A 200 8.12 18.90 2.36
CA ALA A 200 6.75 19.43 2.51
C ALA A 200 5.83 18.34 3.08
N ALA A 201 5.93 17.12 2.55
CA ALA A 201 5.10 16.02 2.96
C ALA A 201 5.35 15.56 4.39
N THR A 202 6.62 15.40 4.75
CA THR A 202 7.04 15.01 6.10
C THR A 202 6.64 16.05 7.14
N THR A 203 6.80 17.34 6.82
CA THR A 203 6.37 18.45 7.70
C THR A 203 4.85 18.43 7.90
N ALA A 204 4.09 18.17 6.84
CA ALA A 204 2.62 18.05 6.91
C ALA A 204 2.20 16.88 7.82
N LEU A 205 2.82 15.72 7.67
CA LEU A 205 2.56 14.53 8.49
C LEU A 205 2.93 14.75 9.96
N GLN A 206 4.01 15.48 10.23
CA GLN A 206 4.40 15.85 11.59
C GLN A 206 3.35 16.74 12.24
N ALA A 207 2.90 17.79 11.54
CA ALA A 207 1.82 18.66 12.01
C ALA A 207 0.53 17.87 12.26
N PHE A 208 0.18 16.96 11.35
CA PHE A 208 -0.97 16.09 11.47
C PHE A 208 -0.95 15.20 12.73
N ARG A 209 0.21 14.65 13.08
CA ARG A 209 0.41 13.81 14.28
C ARG A 209 0.28 14.62 15.58
N GLN A 210 0.76 15.86 15.59
CA GLN A 210 0.86 16.70 16.78
C GLN A 210 -0.41 17.51 17.09
N GLN A 211 -1.23 17.83 16.09
CA GLN A 211 -2.43 18.63 16.31
C GLN A 211 -3.54 17.88 17.08
N PRO A 212 -4.46 18.57 17.78
CA PRO A 212 -5.63 17.95 18.38
C PRO A 212 -6.45 17.14 17.38
N LYS A 213 -7.13 16.07 17.84
CA LYS A 213 -8.08 15.33 17.01
C LYS A 213 -9.35 16.17 16.88
N GLN A 214 -9.65 16.62 15.66
CA GLN A 214 -10.81 17.47 15.33
C GLN A 214 -11.51 16.89 14.10
N THR A 215 -12.33 17.68 13.39
CA THR A 215 -12.84 17.27 12.08
C THR A 215 -11.73 17.30 11.02
N PRO A 216 -11.83 16.50 9.94
CA PRO A 216 -10.84 16.52 8.86
C PRO A 216 -10.59 17.91 8.27
N SER A 217 -11.63 18.72 8.09
CA SER A 217 -11.55 20.10 7.61
C SER A 217 -10.68 21.00 8.51
N GLU A 218 -10.90 20.99 9.83
CA GLU A 218 -10.09 21.76 10.79
C GLU A 218 -8.65 21.25 10.86
N MET A 219 -8.47 19.94 10.83
CA MET A 219 -7.13 19.33 10.79
C MET A 219 -6.35 19.69 9.52
N LEU A 220 -7.03 19.83 8.37
CA LEU A 220 -6.41 20.33 7.14
C LEU A 220 -6.04 21.81 7.23
N ARG A 221 -6.82 22.65 7.93
CA ARG A 221 -6.45 24.05 8.20
C ARG A 221 -5.18 24.13 9.05
N GLY A 222 -5.07 23.29 10.08
CA GLY A 222 -3.87 23.17 10.91
C GLY A 222 -2.64 22.80 10.08
N VAL A 223 -2.75 21.77 9.23
CA VAL A 223 -1.69 21.37 8.30
C VAL A 223 -1.34 22.50 7.33
N HIS A 224 -2.35 23.14 6.71
CA HIS A 224 -2.14 24.26 5.78
C HIS A 224 -1.31 25.37 6.43
N ALA A 225 -1.61 25.74 7.68
CA ALA A 225 -0.85 26.76 8.40
C ALA A 225 0.59 26.32 8.69
N ALA A 226 0.79 25.05 9.07
CA ALA A 226 2.10 24.52 9.44
C ALA A 226 3.09 24.44 8.27
N ILE A 227 2.61 24.19 7.05
CA ILE A 227 3.50 23.97 5.89
C ILE A 227 3.66 25.19 4.97
N LYS A 228 3.23 26.39 5.40
CA LYS A 228 3.34 27.65 4.61
C LYS A 228 4.76 28.01 4.15
N ARG A 229 5.78 27.47 4.80
CA ARG A 229 7.19 27.72 4.49
C ARG A 229 7.85 26.61 3.65
N THR A 230 7.06 25.66 3.18
CA THR A 230 7.51 24.55 2.32
C THR A 230 7.09 24.82 0.87
N ARG A 231 7.34 23.87 -0.05
CA ARG A 231 6.76 23.92 -1.40
C ARG A 231 5.23 23.83 -1.43
N GLY A 232 4.61 23.42 -0.32
CA GLY A 232 3.19 23.11 -0.25
C GLY A 232 2.90 21.69 -0.72
N ALA A 233 1.65 21.27 -0.54
CA ALA A 233 1.19 19.94 -0.87
C ALA A 233 -0.29 19.96 -1.23
N VAL A 234 -0.75 18.95 -1.94
CA VAL A 234 -2.17 18.57 -1.98
C VAL A 234 -2.38 17.46 -0.93
N GLY A 235 -3.59 17.32 -0.40
CA GLY A 235 -3.80 16.34 0.66
C GLY A 235 -5.25 16.17 1.05
N ALA A 236 -5.55 15.02 1.63
CA ALA A 236 -6.85 14.69 2.18
C ALA A 236 -6.72 14.04 3.55
N ILE A 237 -7.72 14.30 4.40
CA ILE A 237 -7.89 13.63 5.68
C ILE A 237 -9.24 12.91 5.68
N ALA A 238 -9.21 11.65 6.06
CA ALA A 238 -10.38 10.83 6.31
C ALA A 238 -10.42 10.44 7.79
N HIS A 239 -11.58 10.52 8.42
CA HIS A 239 -11.81 10.05 9.79
C HIS A 239 -13.02 9.14 9.80
N TRP A 240 -12.87 7.90 10.23
CA TRP A 240 -14.00 7.00 10.42
C TRP A 240 -14.14 6.56 11.86
N ASN A 241 -15.37 6.19 12.22
CA ASN A 241 -15.71 5.59 13.49
C ASN A 241 -16.69 4.43 13.22
N ALA A 242 -16.26 3.21 13.56
CA ALA A 242 -17.02 1.99 13.30
C ALA A 242 -18.22 1.81 14.24
N GLU A 243 -18.20 2.38 15.44
CA GLU A 243 -19.34 2.34 16.36
C GLU A 243 -20.46 3.30 15.92
N ALA A 244 -20.09 4.52 15.52
CA ALA A 244 -21.02 5.50 14.98
C ALA A 244 -21.43 5.20 13.53
N GLY A 245 -20.74 4.30 12.83
CA GLY A 245 -20.99 3.99 11.42
C GLY A 245 -20.72 5.17 10.49
N THR A 246 -19.77 6.05 10.82
CA THR A 246 -19.53 7.31 10.09
C THR A 246 -18.13 7.37 9.47
N LEU A 247 -18.05 8.01 8.30
CA LEU A 247 -16.83 8.44 7.64
C LEU A 247 -16.95 9.93 7.31
N LEU A 248 -16.02 10.72 7.81
CA LEU A 248 -15.81 12.11 7.45
C LEU A 248 -14.62 12.22 6.50
N PHE A 249 -14.76 13.01 5.44
CA PHE A 249 -13.69 13.24 4.48
C PHE A 249 -13.59 14.71 4.09
N CYS A 250 -12.38 15.26 4.09
CA CYS A 250 -12.09 16.56 3.50
C CYS A 250 -10.77 16.46 2.72
N GLY A 251 -10.70 17.11 1.56
CA GLY A 251 -9.53 17.07 0.69
C GLY A 251 -9.29 18.39 -0.02
N ILE A 252 -8.02 18.69 -0.29
CA ILE A 252 -7.52 19.84 -1.03
C ILE A 252 -6.63 19.33 -2.16
N GLY A 253 -6.89 19.77 -3.38
CA GLY A 253 -6.14 19.41 -4.58
C GLY A 253 -6.65 18.13 -5.24
N ASN A 254 -5.74 17.33 -5.76
CA ASN A 254 -6.03 16.23 -6.68
C ASN A 254 -5.80 14.83 -6.09
N ILE A 255 -5.72 14.69 -4.76
CA ILE A 255 -5.83 13.36 -4.12
C ILE A 255 -7.19 12.78 -4.49
N ALA A 256 -7.16 11.64 -5.19
CA ALA A 256 -8.35 10.97 -5.66
C ALA A 256 -8.80 9.96 -4.60
N GLY A 257 -10.09 9.98 -4.29
CA GLY A 257 -10.68 9.05 -3.35
C GLY A 257 -11.92 8.37 -3.90
N ARG A 258 -12.09 7.09 -3.59
CA ARG A 258 -13.30 6.32 -3.86
C ARG A 258 -13.69 5.49 -2.64
N LEU A 259 -14.96 5.54 -2.31
CA LEU A 259 -15.60 4.67 -1.33
C LEU A 259 -16.38 3.60 -2.09
N ILE A 260 -15.94 2.35 -1.98
CA ILE A 260 -16.61 1.17 -2.52
C ILE A 260 -17.59 0.68 -1.47
N MET A 261 -18.87 0.63 -1.84
CA MET A 261 -19.99 0.18 -1.03
C MET A 261 -20.72 -0.94 -1.79
N PRO A 262 -21.53 -1.78 -1.11
CA PRO A 262 -22.24 -2.90 -1.75
C PRO A 262 -23.09 -2.49 -2.96
N ASP A 263 -23.76 -1.33 -2.89
CA ASP A 263 -24.68 -0.89 -3.94
C ASP A 263 -23.95 -0.16 -5.08
N LYS A 264 -23.21 0.91 -4.74
CA LYS A 264 -22.56 1.77 -5.74
C LYS A 264 -21.30 2.44 -5.18
N PRO A 265 -20.20 2.51 -5.96
CA PRO A 265 -19.05 3.31 -5.58
C PRO A 265 -19.37 4.81 -5.57
N LYS A 266 -18.80 5.53 -4.61
CA LYS A 266 -18.92 7.00 -4.48
C LYS A 266 -17.53 7.65 -4.53
N SER A 267 -17.40 8.70 -5.33
CA SER A 267 -16.18 9.51 -5.35
C SER A 267 -16.10 10.42 -4.14
N LEU A 268 -14.93 10.51 -3.53
CA LEU A 268 -14.61 11.45 -2.45
C LEU A 268 -14.04 12.72 -3.09
N LEU A 269 -14.77 13.83 -2.99
CA LEU A 269 -14.43 15.04 -3.71
C LEU A 269 -13.47 15.93 -2.92
N SER A 270 -12.46 16.47 -3.58
CA SER A 270 -11.52 17.43 -2.99
C SER A 270 -11.81 18.83 -3.52
N TYR A 271 -11.57 19.85 -2.70
CA TYR A 271 -11.63 21.24 -3.13
C TYR A 271 -10.39 21.61 -3.92
N ASN A 272 -10.51 22.54 -4.87
CA ASN A 272 -9.35 23.09 -5.56
C ASN A 272 -8.49 23.93 -4.60
N GLY A 273 -7.18 23.68 -4.58
CA GLY A 273 -6.24 24.42 -3.76
C GLY A 273 -4.95 23.63 -3.48
N THR A 274 -4.09 24.23 -2.68
CA THR A 274 -2.78 23.70 -2.29
C THR A 274 -2.51 24.11 -0.84
N LEU A 275 -2.31 23.12 0.04
CA LEU A 275 -1.91 23.32 1.43
C LEU A 275 -0.56 24.05 1.50
N GLY A 276 -0.40 24.97 2.45
CA GLY A 276 0.75 25.88 2.52
C GLY A 276 0.68 27.10 1.60
N MET A 277 -0.13 27.06 0.54
CA MET A 277 -0.19 28.14 -0.47
C MET A 277 -1.54 28.85 -0.49
N SER A 278 -2.57 28.18 -1.00
CA SER A 278 -3.91 28.76 -1.18
C SER A 278 -4.97 27.68 -0.99
N VAL A 279 -5.85 27.90 -0.02
CA VAL A 279 -7.00 27.03 0.25
C VAL A 279 -8.28 27.87 0.26
N PRO A 280 -9.43 27.34 -0.17
CA PRO A 280 -10.69 28.07 -0.06
C PRO A 280 -10.99 28.50 1.37
N THR A 281 -11.59 29.68 1.52
CA THR A 281 -12.00 30.20 2.84
C THR A 281 -12.92 29.21 3.55
N THR A 282 -13.86 28.64 2.80
CA THR A 282 -14.83 27.66 3.29
C THR A 282 -14.52 26.29 2.72
N ILE A 283 -14.18 25.35 3.60
CA ILE A 283 -14.09 23.91 3.32
C ILE A 283 -14.92 23.18 4.37
N ASN A 284 -15.68 22.18 3.94
CA ASN A 284 -16.56 21.40 4.81
C ASN A 284 -16.22 19.91 4.69
N ASP A 285 -16.60 19.15 5.72
CA ASP A 285 -16.48 17.71 5.71
C ASP A 285 -17.62 17.07 4.89
N GLN A 286 -17.29 16.07 4.08
CA GLN A 286 -18.27 15.16 3.51
C GLN A 286 -18.62 14.10 4.56
N HIS A 287 -19.92 13.97 4.84
CA HIS A 287 -20.45 12.96 5.74
C HIS A 287 -20.93 11.75 4.95
N LEU A 288 -20.37 10.58 5.29
CA LEU A 288 -20.59 9.31 4.62
C LEU A 288 -20.82 8.21 5.66
N THR A 289 -21.38 7.08 5.21
CA THR A 289 -21.55 5.89 6.04
C THR A 289 -20.29 5.03 6.02
N TRP A 290 -19.97 4.44 7.17
CA TRP A 290 -18.87 3.52 7.35
C TRP A 290 -19.38 2.21 7.92
N GLU A 291 -19.75 1.30 7.01
CA GLU A 291 -20.34 0.02 7.35
C GLU A 291 -19.43 -1.12 6.94
N ARG A 292 -19.64 -2.29 7.53
CA ARG A 292 -18.88 -3.50 7.23
C ARG A 292 -18.84 -3.77 5.72
N GLY A 293 -17.65 -4.06 5.21
CA GLY A 293 -17.42 -4.28 3.77
C GLY A 293 -17.10 -3.01 2.98
N ASN A 294 -17.40 -1.81 3.51
CA ASN A 294 -16.99 -0.57 2.87
C ASN A 294 -15.46 -0.54 2.73
N THR A 295 -15.00 -0.22 1.52
CA THR A 295 -13.58 -0.11 1.21
C THR A 295 -13.29 1.29 0.66
N MET A 296 -12.52 2.08 1.40
CA MET A 296 -12.03 3.38 0.96
C MET A 296 -10.67 3.20 0.29
N ILE A 297 -10.50 3.78 -0.89
CA ILE A 297 -9.26 3.78 -1.67
C ILE A 297 -8.90 5.24 -1.92
N LEU A 298 -7.73 5.66 -1.44
CA LEU A 298 -7.15 6.98 -1.69
C LEU A 298 -5.85 6.82 -2.46
N HIS A 299 -5.57 7.71 -3.41
CA HIS A 299 -4.30 7.69 -4.13
C HIS A 299 -3.86 9.08 -4.59
N SER A 300 -2.54 9.26 -4.76
CA SER A 300 -1.94 10.42 -5.41
C SER A 300 -2.15 10.39 -6.93
N ASP A 301 -1.78 11.45 -7.64
CA ASP A 301 -2.03 11.55 -9.07
C ASP A 301 -1.06 10.74 -9.95
N GLY A 302 0.02 10.19 -9.35
CA GLY A 302 0.88 9.17 -9.93
C GLY A 302 0.14 7.90 -10.34
N LEU A 303 -1.04 7.66 -9.78
CA LEU A 303 -2.00 6.69 -10.28
C LEU A 303 -3.04 7.35 -11.20
N LYS A 304 -3.32 6.75 -12.36
CA LYS A 304 -4.39 7.21 -13.27
C LYS A 304 -5.73 7.24 -12.53
N SER A 305 -6.39 8.39 -12.46
CA SER A 305 -7.66 8.57 -11.73
C SER A 305 -8.86 7.77 -12.26
N ARG A 306 -8.77 7.25 -13.48
CA ARG A 306 -9.85 6.47 -14.15
C ARG A 306 -9.52 4.98 -14.21
N TRP A 307 -9.37 4.34 -13.06
CA TRP A 307 -9.41 2.88 -12.96
C TRP A 307 -10.85 2.39 -12.75
N ASP A 308 -11.10 1.10 -12.94
CA ASP A 308 -12.39 0.45 -12.76
C ASP A 308 -12.19 -0.89 -12.05
N LEU A 309 -12.80 -1.06 -10.87
CA LEU A 309 -12.71 -2.31 -10.12
C LEU A 309 -13.47 -3.45 -10.79
N GLY A 310 -14.43 -3.16 -11.68
CA GLY A 310 -15.10 -4.18 -12.47
C GLY A 310 -14.15 -4.98 -13.38
N LYS A 311 -12.96 -4.44 -13.67
CA LYS A 311 -11.90 -5.16 -14.38
C LYS A 311 -11.21 -6.24 -13.54
N TYR A 312 -11.39 -6.19 -12.22
CA TYR A 312 -10.71 -7.03 -11.24
C TYR A 312 -11.71 -7.83 -10.38
N PRO A 313 -12.31 -8.89 -10.92
CA PRO A 313 -13.26 -9.72 -10.18
C PRO A 313 -12.66 -10.23 -8.87
N GLU A 314 -13.43 -10.21 -7.79
CA GLU A 314 -13.03 -10.69 -6.46
C GLU A 314 -11.83 -9.98 -5.79
N LEU A 315 -11.18 -9.00 -6.44
CA LEU A 315 -10.03 -8.29 -5.87
C LEU A 315 -10.35 -7.68 -4.50
N THR A 316 -11.58 -7.19 -4.30
CA THR A 316 -12.04 -6.60 -3.04
C THR A 316 -12.07 -7.58 -1.85
N ARG A 317 -11.92 -8.88 -2.08
CA ARG A 317 -11.88 -9.92 -1.03
C ARG A 317 -10.47 -10.16 -0.48
N HIS A 318 -9.44 -9.72 -1.19
CA HIS A 318 -8.03 -9.90 -0.83
C HIS A 318 -7.58 -8.93 0.27
N ASP A 319 -6.36 -9.10 0.78
CA ASP A 319 -5.74 -8.16 1.72
C ASP A 319 -5.71 -6.74 1.12
N PRO A 320 -6.01 -5.68 1.89
CA PRO A 320 -5.96 -4.30 1.39
C PRO A 320 -4.63 -3.90 0.75
N THR A 321 -3.48 -4.43 1.22
CA THR A 321 -2.19 -4.19 0.56
C THR A 321 -2.16 -4.81 -0.83
N LEU A 322 -2.71 -6.01 -1.01
CA LEU A 322 -2.76 -6.66 -2.32
C LEU A 322 -3.66 -5.88 -3.30
N ILE A 323 -4.76 -5.30 -2.81
CA ILE A 323 -5.58 -4.37 -3.62
C ILE A 323 -4.76 -3.15 -4.04
N ALA A 324 -4.08 -2.50 -3.09
CA ALA A 324 -3.25 -1.34 -3.38
C ALA A 324 -2.18 -1.68 -4.44
N ALA A 325 -1.57 -2.85 -4.32
CA ALA A 325 -0.53 -3.35 -5.21
C ALA A 325 -1.03 -3.66 -6.64
N VAL A 326 -2.20 -4.28 -6.79
CA VAL A 326 -2.81 -4.52 -8.11
C VAL A 326 -3.19 -3.20 -8.79
N LEU A 327 -3.77 -2.27 -8.03
CA LEU A 327 -4.11 -0.94 -8.56
C LEU A 327 -2.85 -0.20 -9.01
N TYR A 328 -1.81 -0.18 -8.17
CA TYR A 328 -0.49 0.38 -8.50
C TYR A 328 0.07 -0.22 -9.79
N LYS A 329 0.20 -1.55 -9.87
CA LYS A 329 0.80 -2.27 -11.01
C LYS A 329 0.18 -1.87 -12.35
N ASP A 330 -1.15 -1.79 -12.40
CA ASP A 330 -1.87 -1.63 -13.65
C ASP A 330 -2.14 -0.17 -14.03
N ASN A 331 -2.12 0.74 -13.05
CA ASN A 331 -2.60 2.10 -13.23
C ASN A 331 -1.57 3.18 -12.88
N THR A 332 -0.35 2.82 -12.47
CA THR A 332 0.73 3.79 -12.30
C THR A 332 1.07 4.51 -13.62
N ARG A 333 1.49 5.76 -13.51
CA ARG A 333 2.03 6.57 -14.61
C ARG A 333 3.51 6.36 -14.82
N THR A 334 4.24 5.79 -13.85
CA THR A 334 5.72 5.60 -13.84
C THR A 334 6.56 6.86 -13.98
N THR A 335 5.95 8.03 -14.17
CA THR A 335 6.63 9.32 -14.32
C THR A 335 6.60 10.17 -13.06
N ASP A 336 5.98 9.66 -12.00
CA ASP A 336 5.75 10.38 -10.75
C ASP A 336 5.79 9.44 -9.54
N ASP A 337 5.85 10.06 -8.36
CA ASP A 337 5.60 9.38 -7.09
C ASP A 337 4.22 8.72 -7.11
N THR A 338 4.08 7.52 -6.53
CA THR A 338 2.78 6.85 -6.49
C THR A 338 2.46 6.30 -5.12
N LEU A 339 1.34 6.75 -4.57
CA LEU A 339 0.76 6.30 -3.32
C LEU A 339 -0.65 5.77 -3.55
N VAL A 340 -0.93 4.57 -3.05
CA VAL A 340 -2.28 3.98 -3.00
C VAL A 340 -2.50 3.46 -1.58
N VAL A 341 -3.53 3.95 -0.91
CA VAL A 341 -3.94 3.50 0.43
C VAL A 341 -5.34 2.91 0.37
N VAL A 342 -5.50 1.71 0.92
CA VAL A 342 -6.77 0.99 0.98
C VAL A 342 -7.13 0.73 2.43
N VAL A 343 -8.35 1.09 2.83
CA VAL A 343 -8.91 0.83 4.16
C VAL A 343 -10.24 0.10 3.99
N ARG A 344 -10.44 -1.01 4.71
CA ARG A 344 -11.67 -1.81 4.68
C ARG A 344 -12.26 -1.95 6.06
N ALA A 345 -13.56 -1.70 6.20
CA ALA A 345 -14.32 -2.00 7.40
C ALA A 345 -14.53 -3.52 7.56
N THR A 346 -14.21 -4.08 8.72
CA THR A 346 -14.21 -5.55 8.93
C THR A 346 -15.28 -6.08 9.88
N GLU A 347 -15.79 -5.26 10.80
CA GLU A 347 -16.86 -5.63 11.74
C GLU A 347 -17.91 -4.54 11.87
#